data_AF-A0A353BEW0-F1
#
_entry.id   AF-A0A353BEW0-F1
#
_cell.length_a   1.000
_cell.length_b   1.000
_cell.length_c   1.000
_cell.angle_alpha   90.00
_cell.angle_beta   90.00
_cell.angle_gamma   90.00
#
_symmetry.space_group_name_H-M   'P 1'
#
loop_
_entity.id
_entity.type
_entity.pdbx_description
1 polymer ?
#
loop_
_entity_poly.entity_id
_entity_poly.type
_entity_poly.pdbx_seq_one_letter_code
_entity_poly.pdbx_strand_id
1 'polypeptide(L)'
;MTPENKVVISTAIVVEVDSSENGNSPQMEAIAQRLREAVESAFARDPSVEPTECLAWDWLNESDTNFGRCADCNRLVSDYEQPHQIRTLIDARVVDGTLLCDECAYLRREASSSET
;
A
#
# COMPACT_ATOMS: atom_id res chain seq x y z
N MET A 1 -16.02 28.40 7.25
CA MET A 1 -14.86 28.26 6.36
C MET A 1 -14.96 26.90 5.73
N THR A 2 -15.15 26.83 4.42
CA THR A 2 -15.07 25.57 3.67
C THR A 2 -13.61 25.16 3.64
N PRO A 3 -13.24 23.91 3.99
CA PRO A 3 -11.84 23.47 3.88
C PRO A 3 -11.37 23.58 2.43
N GLU A 4 -10.34 24.39 2.17
CA GLU A 4 -9.78 24.59 0.81
C GLU A 4 -8.86 23.45 0.39
N ASN A 5 -8.25 22.73 1.34
CA ASN A 5 -7.31 21.65 1.09
C ASN A 5 -7.84 20.31 1.60
N LYS A 6 -7.69 19.27 0.80
CA LYS A 6 -7.95 17.87 1.17
C LYS A 6 -6.67 17.08 1.01
N VAL A 7 -6.35 16.25 2.00
CA VAL A 7 -5.20 15.34 1.97
C VAL A 7 -5.72 13.93 2.20
N VAL A 8 -5.24 12.97 1.40
CA VAL A 8 -5.47 11.55 1.62
C VAL A 8 -4.23 10.98 2.29
N ILE A 9 -4.40 10.37 3.45
CA ILE A 9 -3.34 9.65 4.17
C ILE A 9 -3.68 8.16 4.06
N SER A 10 -2.86 7.40 3.35
CA SER A 10 -2.99 5.95 3.22
C SER A 10 -1.82 5.25 3.92
N THR A 11 -2.10 4.07 4.48
CA THR A 11 -1.10 3.18 5.06
C THR A 11 -1.34 1.76 4.55
N ALA A 12 -0.27 1.05 4.24
CA ALA A 12 -0.29 -0.36 3.90
C ALA A 12 0.67 -1.08 4.85
N ILE A 13 0.19 -2.16 5.48
CA ILE A 13 0.92 -2.90 6.50
C ILE A 13 0.97 -4.36 6.08
N VAL A 14 2.18 -4.91 6.00
CA VAL A 14 2.38 -6.34 5.81
C VAL A 14 2.53 -6.98 7.18
N VAL A 15 1.79 -8.07 7.41
CA VAL A 15 1.77 -8.78 8.69
C VAL A 15 2.11 -10.23 8.45
N GLU A 16 2.93 -10.80 9.32
CA GLU A 16 3.19 -12.23 9.33
C GLU A 16 2.10 -12.92 10.17
N VAL A 17 1.56 -14.00 9.64
CA VAL A 17 0.56 -14.86 10.29
C VAL A 17 1.09 -16.29 10.34
N ASP A 18 0.55 -17.09 11.25
CA ASP A 18 0.98 -18.48 11.42
C ASP A 18 0.85 -19.28 10.12
N SER A 19 1.86 -20.09 9.80
CA SER A 19 1.92 -20.85 8.54
C SER A 19 0.85 -21.93 8.41
N SER A 20 0.18 -22.27 9.51
CA SER A 20 -0.98 -23.17 9.51
C SER A 20 -2.29 -22.47 9.11
N GLU A 21 -2.33 -21.14 9.08
CA GLU A 21 -3.52 -20.37 8.70
C GLU A 21 -3.64 -20.24 7.17
N ASN A 22 -4.88 -20.07 6.69
CA ASN A 22 -5.19 -19.86 5.28
C ASN A 22 -6.52 -19.11 5.12
N GLY A 23 -6.64 -18.29 4.07
CA GLY A 23 -7.88 -17.57 3.77
C GLY A 23 -8.34 -16.67 4.91
N ASN A 24 -9.47 -17.02 5.56
CA ASN A 24 -10.05 -16.30 6.71
C ASN A 24 -9.30 -16.66 8.00
N SER A 25 -8.07 -16.18 8.09
CA SER A 25 -7.17 -16.30 9.24
C SER A 25 -7.72 -15.54 10.46
N PRO A 26 -8.03 -16.21 11.58
CA PRO A 26 -8.45 -15.53 12.81
C PRO A 26 -7.39 -14.56 13.35
N GLN A 27 -6.10 -14.86 13.15
CA GLN A 27 -5.02 -13.95 13.53
C GLN A 27 -5.04 -12.68 12.67
N MET A 28 -5.20 -12.81 11.35
CA MET A 28 -5.34 -11.68 10.43
C MET A 28 -6.56 -10.82 10.79
N GLU A 29 -7.72 -11.43 11.06
CA GLU A 29 -8.93 -10.72 11.47
C GLU A 29 -8.72 -9.96 12.79
N ALA A 30 -8.07 -10.58 13.77
CA ALA A 30 -7.75 -9.94 15.05
C ALA A 30 -6.79 -8.75 14.88
N ILE A 31 -5.79 -8.86 14.00
CA ILE A 31 -4.87 -7.76 13.68
C ILE A 31 -5.62 -6.62 12.98
N ALA A 32 -6.43 -6.94 11.97
CA ALA A 32 -7.22 -5.96 11.24
C ALA A 32 -8.19 -5.20 12.16
N GLN A 33 -8.85 -5.90 13.09
CA GLN A 33 -9.73 -5.30 14.08
C GLN A 33 -8.97 -4.36 15.02
N ARG A 34 -7.78 -4.76 15.50
CA ARG A 34 -6.93 -3.89 16.35
C ARG A 34 -6.47 -2.64 15.61
N LEU A 35 -6.14 -2.75 14.32
CA LEU A 35 -5.75 -1.60 13.51
C LEU A 35 -6.92 -0.62 13.33
N ARG A 36 -8.12 -1.13 13.07
CA ARG A 36 -9.35 -0.33 13.00
C ARG A 36 -9.59 0.43 14.31
N GLU A 37 -9.61 -0.28 15.43
CA GLU A 37 -9.81 0.32 16.76
C GLU A 37 -8.74 1.37 17.10
N ALA A 38 -7.49 1.14 16.70
CA ALA A 38 -6.40 2.10 16.91
C ALA A 38 -6.61 3.39 16.11
N VAL A 39 -7.03 3.29 14.84
CA VAL A 39 -7.33 4.44 13.99
C VAL A 39 -8.54 5.21 14.55
N GLU A 40 -9.64 4.53 14.86
CA GLU A 40 -10.82 5.14 15.45
C GLU A 40 -10.48 5.87 16.76
N SER A 41 -9.74 5.20 17.66
CA SER A 41 -9.33 5.76 18.94
C SER A 41 -8.45 7.00 18.78
N ALA A 42 -7.52 6.99 17.80
CA ALA A 42 -6.63 8.12 17.54
C ALA A 42 -7.39 9.39 17.13
N PHE A 43 -8.53 9.25 16.46
CA PHE A 43 -9.31 10.38 15.93
C PHE A 43 -10.68 10.58 16.60
N ALA A 44 -11.03 9.81 17.63
CA ALA A 44 -12.34 9.86 18.29
C ALA A 44 -12.76 11.25 18.81
N ARG A 45 -11.81 12.17 18.97
CA ARG A 45 -12.03 13.55 19.43
C ARG A 45 -11.70 14.62 18.39
N ASP A 46 -11.34 14.22 17.17
CA ASP A 46 -10.99 15.14 16.09
C ASP A 46 -12.16 15.26 15.10
N PRO A 47 -12.97 16.33 15.19
CA PRO A 47 -14.12 16.52 14.30
C PRO A 47 -13.73 16.86 12.86
N SER A 48 -12.43 17.05 12.56
CA SER A 48 -11.94 17.28 11.20
C SER A 48 -11.71 16.00 10.40
N VAL A 49 -11.75 14.84 11.06
CA VAL A 49 -11.54 13.53 10.46
C VAL A 49 -12.88 12.82 10.31
N GLU A 50 -13.33 12.68 9.07
CA GLU A 50 -14.45 11.79 8.73
C GLU A 50 -13.90 10.40 8.39
N PRO A 51 -14.26 9.33 9.12
CA PRO A 51 -13.77 7.98 8.83
C PRO A 51 -14.34 7.50 7.48
N THR A 52 -13.48 7.37 6.47
CA THR A 52 -13.85 6.82 5.15
C THR A 52 -13.50 5.33 5.05
N GLU A 53 -13.82 4.55 6.09
CA GLU A 53 -13.38 3.15 6.28
C GLU A 53 -13.15 2.37 4.96
N CYS A 54 -11.92 1.92 4.75
CA CYS A 54 -11.58 0.98 3.69
C CYS A 54 -10.54 0.01 4.24
N LEU A 55 -10.93 -1.25 4.38
CA LEU A 55 -10.04 -2.35 4.75
C LEU A 55 -10.07 -3.35 3.61
N ALA A 56 -8.90 -3.63 3.05
CA ALA A 56 -8.69 -4.67 2.06
C ALA A 56 -7.41 -5.43 2.44
N TRP A 57 -7.38 -6.72 2.15
CA TRP A 57 -6.23 -7.57 2.41
C TRP A 57 -6.05 -8.56 1.26
N ASP A 58 -4.79 -8.91 1.01
CA ASP A 58 -4.37 -9.92 0.06
C ASP A 58 -3.52 -10.94 0.80
N TRP A 59 -3.66 -12.22 0.45
CA TRP A 59 -2.97 -13.32 1.11
C TRP A 59 -1.69 -13.69 0.36
N LEU A 60 -0.52 -13.64 1.03
CA LEU A 60 0.80 -13.64 0.39
C LEU A 60 1.56 -14.98 0.59
N ASN A 61 0.89 -16.11 0.39
CA ASN A 61 1.44 -17.44 0.72
C ASN A 61 2.45 -18.01 -0.27
N GLU A 62 2.69 -17.36 -1.40
CA GLU A 62 3.66 -17.84 -2.39
C GLU A 62 5.04 -17.24 -2.10
N SER A 63 6.10 -18.05 -2.24
CA SER A 63 7.46 -17.68 -1.88
C SER A 63 7.98 -16.45 -2.63
N ASP A 64 7.38 -16.17 -3.79
CA ASP A 64 7.74 -15.07 -4.66
C ASP A 64 6.87 -13.86 -4.30
N THR A 65 7.17 -13.25 -3.15
CA THR A 65 6.55 -11.98 -2.75
C THR A 65 6.86 -10.92 -3.80
N ASN A 66 5.85 -10.56 -4.58
CA ASN A 66 5.96 -9.57 -5.66
C ASN A 66 5.70 -8.15 -5.17
N PHE A 67 6.10 -7.82 -3.94
CA PHE A 67 5.95 -6.48 -3.39
C PHE A 67 7.27 -5.96 -2.86
N GLY A 68 7.39 -4.65 -2.84
CA GLY A 68 8.59 -3.98 -2.37
C GLY A 68 8.33 -2.50 -2.15
N ARG A 69 9.41 -1.72 -2.09
CA ARG A 69 9.33 -0.27 -2.00
C ARG A 69 9.79 0.35 -3.30
N CYS A 70 9.00 1.30 -3.81
CA CYS A 70 9.47 2.14 -4.91
C CYS A 70 10.73 2.88 -4.48
N ALA A 71 11.79 2.83 -5.28
CA ALA A 71 13.07 3.45 -4.94
C ALA A 71 13.00 4.98 -4.76
N ASP A 72 12.04 5.65 -5.42
CA ASP A 72 11.97 7.12 -5.42
C ASP A 72 11.01 7.68 -4.37
N CYS A 73 9.80 7.12 -4.27
CA CYS A 73 8.77 7.63 -3.36
C CYS A 73 8.61 6.81 -2.07
N ASN A 74 9.34 5.70 -1.93
CA ASN A 74 9.32 4.78 -0.78
C ASN A 74 7.95 4.16 -0.44
N ARG A 75 6.94 4.37 -1.30
CA ARG A 75 5.61 3.75 -1.18
C ARG A 75 5.72 2.23 -1.37
N LEU A 76 4.86 1.49 -0.68
CA LEU A 76 4.73 0.05 -0.86
C LEU A 76 4.05 -0.20 -2.22
N VAL A 77 4.63 -1.08 -3.02
CA VAL A 77 4.21 -1.34 -4.40
C VAL A 77 4.17 -2.83 -4.70
N SER A 78 3.39 -3.24 -5.69
CA SER A 78 3.39 -4.59 -6.24
C SER A 78 4.01 -4.58 -7.65
N ASP A 79 5.00 -5.43 -7.86
CA ASP A 79 5.58 -5.70 -9.17
C ASP A 79 4.61 -6.55 -10.00
N TYR A 80 3.93 -5.92 -10.96
CA TYR A 80 2.97 -6.60 -11.81
C TYR A 80 3.61 -7.47 -12.90
N GLU A 81 4.94 -7.44 -13.06
CA GLU A 81 5.66 -8.34 -13.96
C GLU A 81 5.91 -9.71 -13.32
N GLN A 82 5.74 -9.82 -11.99
CA GLN A 82 5.79 -11.07 -11.25
C GLN A 82 4.37 -11.65 -11.06
N PRO A 83 4.23 -12.98 -10.93
CA PRO A 83 2.96 -13.61 -10.55
C PRO A 83 2.39 -13.06 -9.22
N HIS A 84 1.08 -13.26 -8.98
CA HIS A 84 0.38 -12.91 -7.73
C HIS A 84 0.26 -11.41 -7.42
N GLN A 85 -0.01 -10.56 -8.42
CA GLN A 85 -0.19 -9.10 -8.24
C GLN A 85 -1.09 -8.77 -7.03
N ILE A 86 -0.59 -7.93 -6.13
CA ILE A 86 -1.29 -7.47 -4.93
C ILE A 86 -2.08 -6.21 -5.31
N ARG A 87 -3.37 -6.39 -5.61
CA ARG A 87 -4.23 -5.34 -6.17
C ARG A 87 -4.50 -4.17 -5.23
N THR A 88 -4.26 -4.35 -3.94
CA THR A 88 -4.39 -3.29 -2.93
C THR A 88 -3.18 -2.37 -2.86
N LEU A 89 -2.06 -2.73 -3.50
CA LEU A 89 -0.85 -1.92 -3.58
C LEU A 89 -0.76 -1.16 -4.90
N ILE A 90 0.12 -0.16 -4.92
CA ILE A 90 0.39 0.63 -6.12
C ILE A 90 1.16 -0.23 -7.13
N ASP A 91 0.74 -0.15 -8.39
CA ASP A 91 1.38 -0.83 -9.50
C ASP A 91 2.82 -0.34 -9.74
N ALA A 92 3.73 -1.29 -9.87
CA ALA A 92 5.14 -1.06 -10.14
C ALA A 92 5.71 -2.12 -11.09
N ARG A 93 6.88 -1.80 -11.64
CA ARG A 93 7.71 -2.74 -12.39
C ARG A 93 9.19 -2.43 -12.16
N VAL A 94 10.06 -3.34 -12.58
CA VAL A 94 11.50 -3.10 -12.58
C VAL A 94 11.89 -2.34 -13.85
N VAL A 95 12.45 -1.15 -13.70
CA VAL A 95 13.03 -0.35 -14.79
C VAL A 95 14.51 -0.18 -14.53
N ASP A 96 15.35 -0.64 -15.45
CA ASP A 96 16.82 -0.60 -15.33
C ASP A 96 17.33 -1.18 -13.99
N GLY A 97 16.76 -2.31 -13.57
CA GLY A 97 17.09 -2.98 -12.31
C GLY A 97 16.55 -2.30 -11.04
N THR A 98 15.73 -1.25 -11.19
CA THR A 98 15.14 -0.49 -10.08
C THR A 98 13.63 -0.70 -10.03
N LEU A 99 13.08 -1.11 -8.88
CA LEU A 99 11.64 -1.19 -8.67
C LEU A 99 11.03 0.22 -8.53
N LEU A 100 10.14 0.58 -9.46
CA LEU A 100 9.51 1.89 -9.51
C LEU A 100 8.00 1.75 -9.67
N CYS A 101 7.22 2.56 -8.93
CA CYS A 101 5.82 2.74 -9.26
C CYS A 101 5.69 3.43 -10.63
N ASP A 102 4.56 3.21 -11.30
CA ASP A 102 4.31 3.77 -12.63
C ASP A 102 4.42 5.30 -12.66
N GLU A 103 4.02 5.99 -11.57
CA GLU A 103 4.15 7.45 -11.41
C GLU A 103 5.62 7.89 -11.46
N CYS A 104 6.49 7.30 -10.63
CA CYS A 104 7.91 7.64 -10.61
C CYS A 104 8.62 7.22 -11.90
N ALA A 105 8.26 6.06 -12.47
CA ALA A 105 8.79 5.61 -13.76
C ALA A 105 8.40 6.55 -14.92
N TYR A 106 7.20 7.14 -14.87
CA TYR A 106 6.79 8.18 -15.80
C TYR A 106 7.61 9.47 -15.62
N LEU A 107 7.71 9.97 -14.38
CA LEU A 107 8.46 11.20 -14.09
C LEU A 107 9.94 11.13 -14.49
N ARG A 108 10.61 9.98 -14.27
CA ARG A 108 12.00 9.78 -14.74
C ARG A 108 12.12 9.91 -16.26
N ARG A 109 11.18 9.34 -17.02
CA ARG A 109 11.19 9.41 -18.50
C ARG A 109 11.00 10.83 -19.01
N GLU A 110 10.11 11.61 -18.40
CA GLU A 110 9.89 13.02 -18.75
C GLU A 110 11.13 13.87 -18.45
N ALA A 111 11.80 13.62 -17.32
CA ALA A 111 13.05 14.31 -16.98
C ALA A 111 14.16 14.03 -18.01
N SER A 112 14.34 12.77 -18.42
CA SER A 112 15.34 12.43 -19.45
C SER A 112 15.00 12.98 -20.84
N SER A 113 13.72 13.14 -21.16
CA SER A 113 13.27 13.67 -22.46
C SER A 113 13.38 15.19 -22.57
N SER A 114 13.50 15.89 -21.44
CA SER A 114 13.67 17.36 -21.39
C SER A 114 15.13 17.81 -21.39
N GLU A 115 16.06 16.86 -21.30
CA GLU A 115 17.52 17.09 -21.37
C GLU A 115 18.09 16.88 -22.80
N THR A 116 17.25 16.57 -23.80
CA THR A 116 17.63 16.34 -25.20
C THR A 116 17.12 17.44 -26.12
#